data_AF-A0A356DSY1-F1
#
_entry.id   AF-A0A356DSY1-F1
#
_cell.length_a   1.000
_cell.length_b   1.000
_cell.length_c   1.000
_cell.angle_alpha   90.00
_cell.angle_beta   90.00
_cell.angle_gamma   90.00
#
_symmetry.space_group_name_H-M   'P 1'
#
loop_
_entity.id
_entity.type
_entity.pdbx_description
1 polymer ?
#
loop_
_entity_poly.entity_id
_entity_poly.type
_entity_poly.pdbx_seq_one_letter_code
_entity_poly.pdbx_strand_id
1 'polypeptide(L)'
;NVEVTPIGEAKQVMFDVSIASKPSTTYYIQVFSSPFCSPSGYGEGKQIFFSNPVTTDLNGYGVIEEITDFYPLHIIGPCLTATATEFDGDYYLGTSEFSEGVMAWQPEKLYLPLIVK
;
A
#
# COMPACT_ATOMS: atom_id res chain seq x y z
N ASN A 1 -2.33 -17.73 -3.90
CA ASN A 1 -2.90 -17.93 -5.25
C ASN A 1 -3.75 -16.72 -5.55
N VAL A 2 -3.29 -15.82 -6.41
CA VAL A 2 -4.10 -14.67 -6.86
C VAL A 2 -4.86 -15.14 -8.09
N GLU A 3 -6.18 -15.25 -8.01
CA GLU A 3 -7.06 -15.47 -9.16
C GLU A 3 -7.44 -14.11 -9.74
N VAL A 4 -7.13 -13.89 -11.01
CA VAL A 4 -7.62 -12.72 -11.76
C VAL A 4 -8.81 -13.19 -12.58
N THR A 5 -10.02 -12.81 -12.16
CA THR A 5 -11.23 -13.03 -12.97
C THR A 5 -11.52 -11.76 -13.77
N PRO A 6 -11.47 -11.79 -15.12
CA PRO A 6 -11.82 -10.64 -15.94
C PRO A 6 -13.32 -10.34 -15.83
N ILE A 7 -13.67 -9.10 -15.44
CA ILE A 7 -15.04 -8.57 -15.59
C ILE A 7 -14.98 -7.53 -16.72
N GLY A 8 -15.03 -7.98 -17.97
CA GLY A 8 -14.74 -7.13 -19.13
C GLY A 8 -13.23 -6.86 -19.32
N GLU A 9 -12.85 -5.64 -19.75
CA GLU A 9 -11.43 -5.22 -19.80
C GLU A 9 -10.85 -4.83 -18.44
N ALA A 10 -11.70 -4.73 -17.41
CA ALA A 10 -11.27 -4.39 -16.07
C ALA A 10 -10.51 -5.56 -15.42
N LYS A 11 -9.39 -5.23 -14.79
CA LYS A 11 -8.56 -6.17 -14.04
C LYS A 11 -8.73 -5.90 -12.55
N GLN A 12 -9.11 -6.93 -11.82
CA GLN A 12 -9.09 -6.91 -10.37
C GLN A 12 -7.63 -6.89 -9.89
N VAL A 13 -7.35 -5.99 -8.96
CA VAL A 13 -6.09 -5.87 -8.23
C VAL A 13 -6.37 -6.29 -6.80
N MET A 14 -5.60 -7.24 -6.28
CA MET A 14 -5.75 -7.74 -4.93
C MET A 14 -4.38 -7.88 -4.27
N PHE A 15 -4.21 -7.29 -3.09
CA PHE A 15 -2.92 -7.24 -2.40
C PHE A 15 -3.10 -7.05 -0.89
N ASP A 16 -2.04 -7.39 -0.16
CA ASP A 16 -1.92 -7.11 1.26
C ASP A 16 -0.92 -5.97 1.46
N VAL A 17 -1.06 -5.24 2.56
CA VAL A 17 -0.06 -4.27 3.01
C VAL A 17 0.39 -4.64 4.41
N SER A 18 1.69 -4.82 4.58
CA SER A 18 2.33 -5.02 5.87
C SER A 18 3.16 -3.81 6.28
N ILE A 19 3.22 -3.52 7.58
CA ILE A 19 4.12 -2.55 8.18
C ILE A 19 4.92 -3.20 9.30
N ALA A 20 6.21 -2.86 9.40
CA ALA A 20 7.06 -3.16 10.54
C ALA A 20 7.61 -1.83 11.09
N SER A 21 7.18 -1.45 12.29
CA SER A 21 7.51 -0.15 12.88
C SER A 21 7.45 -0.22 14.42
N LYS A 22 7.28 0.93 15.10
CA LYS A 22 7.14 0.99 16.56
C LYS A 22 5.98 0.08 17.02
N PRO A 23 6.15 -0.73 18.08
CA PRO A 23 5.07 -1.52 18.66
C PRO A 23 3.87 -0.68 19.12
N SER A 24 2.68 -1.27 19.11
CA SER A 24 1.45 -0.68 19.65
C SER A 24 1.16 0.75 19.16
N THR A 25 1.52 1.05 17.91
CA THR A 25 1.42 2.40 17.33
C THR A 25 0.48 2.35 16.13
N THR A 26 -0.38 3.36 16.01
CA THR A 26 -1.33 3.48 14.90
C THR A 26 -0.70 4.25 13.75
N TYR A 27 -0.83 3.71 12.54
CA TYR A 27 -0.36 4.31 11.31
C TYR A 27 -1.51 4.42 10.31
N TYR A 28 -1.68 5.59 9.70
CA TYR A 28 -2.53 5.74 8.53
C TYR A 28 -1.75 5.35 7.28
N ILE A 29 -2.16 4.24 6.67
CA ILE A 29 -1.57 3.72 5.45
C ILE A 29 -2.30 4.34 4.27
N GLN A 30 -1.56 4.99 3.38
CA GLN A 30 -2.09 5.47 2.10
C GLN A 30 -1.45 4.68 0.98
N VAL A 31 -2.27 4.08 0.10
CA VAL A 31 -1.79 3.38 -1.10
C VAL A 31 -2.18 4.19 -2.32
N PHE A 32 -1.20 4.31 -3.21
CA PHE A 32 -1.27 5.13 -4.39
C PHE A 32 -1.12 4.27 -5.64
N SER A 33 -1.86 4.63 -6.67
CA SER A 33 -1.80 4.05 -7.99
C SER A 33 -1.06 4.98 -8.97
N SER A 34 -0.22 4.39 -9.81
CA SER A 34 0.49 5.04 -10.91
C SER A 34 0.45 4.18 -12.18
N PRO A 35 0.41 4.76 -13.39
CA PRO A 35 0.44 4.01 -14.65
C PRO A 35 1.66 3.10 -14.79
N PHE A 36 2.82 3.56 -14.30
CA PHE A 36 4.10 2.84 -14.32
C PHE A 36 4.87 3.13 -13.03
N CYS A 37 5.68 2.17 -12.60
CA CYS A 37 6.62 2.39 -11.51
C CYS A 37 7.80 3.26 -11.97
N SER A 38 8.34 4.03 -11.03
CA SER A 38 9.54 4.83 -11.29
C SER A 38 10.71 3.92 -11.70
N PRO A 39 11.56 4.32 -12.67
CA PRO A 39 12.75 3.55 -13.04
C PRO A 39 13.74 3.34 -11.90
N SER A 40 13.71 4.19 -10.86
CA SER A 40 14.53 4.03 -9.66
C SER A 40 13.95 3.05 -8.64
N GLY A 41 12.75 2.49 -8.89
CA GLY A 41 11.98 1.70 -7.93
C GLY A 41 11.16 2.57 -6.96
N TYR A 42 11.57 3.82 -6.72
CA TYR A 42 10.90 4.76 -5.82
C TYR A 42 10.33 5.95 -6.58
N GLY A 43 9.10 6.35 -6.28
CA GLY A 43 8.49 7.53 -6.86
C GLY A 43 7.19 7.88 -6.18
N GLU A 44 6.81 9.15 -6.26
CA GLU A 44 5.53 9.59 -5.74
C GLU A 44 4.39 8.91 -6.50
N GLY A 45 3.45 8.39 -5.73
CA GLY A 45 2.20 7.87 -6.26
C GLY A 45 1.31 8.98 -6.81
N LYS A 46 0.52 8.69 -7.84
CA LYS A 46 -0.26 9.71 -8.56
C LYS A 46 -1.70 9.84 -8.10
N GLN A 47 -2.34 8.74 -7.67
CA GLN A 47 -3.72 8.73 -7.19
C GLN A 47 -3.81 7.91 -5.91
N ILE A 48 -4.27 8.51 -4.80
CA ILE A 48 -4.65 7.74 -3.61
C ILE A 48 -5.96 7.02 -3.90
N PHE A 49 -6.02 5.73 -3.63
CA PHE A 49 -7.27 4.95 -3.72
C PHE A 49 -7.57 4.16 -2.44
N PHE A 50 -6.60 4.02 -1.54
CA PHE A 50 -6.77 3.38 -0.25
C PHE A 50 -6.15 4.25 0.85
N SER A 51 -6.87 4.43 1.96
CA SER A 51 -6.41 5.17 3.13
C SER A 51 -7.07 4.64 4.39
N ASN A 52 -6.39 3.77 5.14
CA ASN A 52 -6.94 3.19 6.37
C ASN A 52 -5.89 3.07 7.48
N PRO A 53 -6.30 3.12 8.75
CA PRO A 53 -5.40 2.92 9.86
C PRO A 53 -5.03 1.43 10.04
N VAL A 54 -3.82 1.18 10.51
CA VAL A 54 -3.36 -0.10 11.05
C VAL A 54 -2.63 0.16 12.36
N THR A 55 -2.92 -0.64 13.39
CA THR A 55 -2.18 -0.61 14.65
C THR A 55 -1.22 -1.78 14.67
N THR A 56 0.07 -1.51 14.90
CA THR A 56 1.09 -2.55 15.03
C THR A 56 0.91 -3.34 16.33
N ASP A 57 1.26 -4.62 16.30
CA ASP A 57 1.27 -5.49 17.48
C ASP A 57 2.43 -5.15 18.44
N LEU A 58 2.59 -5.96 19.49
CA LEU A 58 3.67 -5.82 20.47
C LEU A 58 5.08 -6.02 19.88
N ASN A 59 5.18 -6.62 18.69
CA ASN A 59 6.44 -6.83 17.97
C ASN A 59 6.67 -5.75 16.91
N GLY A 60 5.75 -4.79 16.76
CA GLY A 60 5.85 -3.75 15.75
C GLY A 60 5.28 -4.12 14.38
N TYR A 61 4.55 -5.24 14.25
CA TYR A 61 4.01 -5.69 12.98
C TYR A 61 2.52 -5.38 12.85
N GLY A 62 2.11 -4.83 11.71
CA GLY A 62 0.72 -4.61 11.33
C GLY A 62 0.47 -5.12 9.92
N VAL A 63 -0.74 -5.60 9.66
CA VAL A 63 -1.16 -6.08 8.33
C VAL A 63 -2.58 -5.60 8.03
N ILE A 64 -2.80 -5.24 6.76
CA ILE A 64 -4.12 -5.07 6.16
C ILE A 64 -4.18 -6.08 5.01
N GLU A 65 -5.11 -7.02 5.11
CA GLU A 65 -5.24 -8.11 4.16
C GLU A 65 -6.38 -7.86 3.16
N GLU A 66 -6.30 -8.50 2.00
CA GLU A 66 -7.39 -8.61 1.01
C GLU A 66 -7.88 -7.26 0.43
N ILE A 67 -7.00 -6.26 0.33
CA ILE A 67 -7.33 -5.00 -0.33
C ILE A 67 -7.60 -5.28 -1.80
N THR A 68 -8.78 -4.88 -2.27
CA THR A 68 -9.25 -5.15 -3.63
C THR A 68 -9.69 -3.87 -4.32
N ASP A 69 -9.26 -3.68 -5.57
CA ASP A 69 -9.77 -2.64 -6.44
C ASP A 69 -9.75 -3.03 -7.94
N PHE A 70 -10.21 -2.16 -8.84
CA PHE A 70 -10.34 -2.45 -10.28
C PHE A 70 -9.64 -1.40 -11.16
N TYR A 71 -8.71 -1.85 -12.00
CA TYR A 71 -8.10 -1.06 -13.06
C TYR A 71 -8.83 -1.29 -14.40
N PRO A 72 -9.05 -0.27 -15.26
CA PRO A 72 -8.80 1.15 -15.05
C PRO A 72 -10.01 1.89 -14.44
N LEU A 73 -10.93 1.18 -13.77
CA LEU A 73 -12.21 1.75 -13.33
C LEU A 73 -12.05 2.72 -12.15
N HIS A 74 -11.30 2.32 -11.12
CA HIS A 74 -11.13 3.11 -9.90
C HIS A 74 -9.68 3.56 -9.70
N ILE A 75 -8.72 2.76 -10.18
CA ILE A 75 -7.29 3.06 -10.11
C ILE A 75 -6.71 3.36 -11.50
N ILE A 76 -5.81 4.33 -11.58
CA ILE A 76 -5.21 4.81 -12.83
C ILE A 76 -4.08 3.93 -13.37
N GLY A 77 -3.63 2.93 -12.61
CA GLY A 77 -2.56 2.05 -13.03
C GLY A 77 -2.18 0.97 -12.02
N PRO A 78 -1.43 -0.02 -12.47
CA PRO A 78 -1.05 -1.16 -11.63
C PRO A 78 0.17 -0.92 -10.76
N CYS A 79 0.92 0.15 -10.94
CA CYS A 79 2.04 0.39 -10.03
C CYS A 79 1.50 0.94 -8.71
N LEU A 80 1.75 0.21 -7.64
CA LEU A 80 1.32 0.55 -6.29
C LEU A 80 2.52 1.00 -5.47
N THR A 81 2.36 2.12 -4.77
CA THR A 81 3.31 2.61 -3.75
C THR A 81 2.51 2.95 -2.50
N ALA A 82 3.11 2.89 -1.32
CA ALA A 82 2.44 3.31 -0.09
C ALA A 82 3.28 4.24 0.78
N THR A 83 2.61 5.00 1.63
CA THR A 83 3.20 5.74 2.74
C THR A 83 2.50 5.34 4.04
N ALA A 84 3.17 5.53 5.18
CA ALA A 84 2.56 5.40 6.49
C ALA A 84 2.75 6.68 7.30
N THR A 85 1.67 7.18 7.88
CA THR A 85 1.68 8.35 8.75
C THR A 85 1.39 7.94 10.19
N GLU A 86 2.35 8.16 11.09
CA GLU A 86 2.17 7.88 12.53
C GLU A 86 1.08 8.78 13.13
N PHE A 87 0.21 8.19 13.95
CA PHE A 87 -0.89 8.87 14.62
C PHE A 87 -0.93 8.50 16.11
N ASP A 88 -0.88 9.49 16.98
CA ASP A 88 -0.84 9.29 18.44
C ASP A 88 -2.21 9.27 19.12
N GLY A 89 -3.29 9.45 18.35
CA GLY A 89 -4.67 9.57 18.84
C GLY A 89 -5.26 10.96 18.64
N ASP A 90 -4.41 11.99 18.56
CA ASP A 90 -4.81 13.39 18.42
C ASP A 90 -4.16 14.07 17.20
N TYR A 91 -2.91 13.70 16.88
CA TYR A 91 -2.08 14.34 15.86
C TYR A 91 -1.43 13.33 14.92
N TYR A 92 -1.32 13.74 13.66
CA TYR A 92 -0.42 13.10 12.69
C TYR A 92 0.99 13.61 12.95
N LEU A 93 1.93 12.69 13.20
CA LEU A 93 3.28 13.05 13.60
C LEU A 93 4.21 13.17 12.38
N GLY A 94 4.45 12.04 11.71
CA GLY A 94 5.36 11.98 10.57
C GLY A 94 4.93 10.92 9.57
N THR A 95 5.18 11.23 8.30
CA THR A 95 4.90 10.34 7.17
C THR A 95 6.20 9.76 6.65
N SER A 96 6.22 8.47 6.38
CA SER A 96 7.34 7.80 5.72
C SER A 96 7.58 8.34 4.30
N GLU A 97 8.74 8.03 3.73
CA GLU A 97 8.90 8.09 2.28
C GLU A 97 7.97 7.07 1.59
N PHE A 98 7.83 7.19 0.27
CA PHE A 98 7.11 6.21 -0.54
C PHE A 98 7.86 4.87 -0.52
N SER A 99 7.11 3.78 -0.42
CA SER A 99 7.63 2.44 -0.63
C SER A 99 8.19 2.25 -2.05
N GLU A 100 8.90 1.14 -2.25
CA GLU A 100 9.18 0.67 -3.60
C GLU A 100 7.85 0.43 -4.35
N GLY A 101 7.85 0.77 -5.63
CA GLY A 101 6.72 0.59 -6.53
C GLY A 101 6.60 -0.87 -6.95
N VAL A 102 5.45 -1.47 -6.69
CA VAL A 102 5.19 -2.87 -7.01
C VAL A 102 4.06 -2.96 -8.05
N MET A 103 4.25 -3.78 -9.07
CA MET A 103 3.24 -3.99 -10.10
C MET A 103 2.18 -4.96 -9.60
N ALA A 104 0.93 -4.52 -9.56
CA ALA A 104 -0.25 -5.26 -9.08
C ALA A 104 -0.51 -6.62 -9.76
N TRP A 105 0.10 -6.88 -10.92
CA TRP A 105 -0.01 -8.15 -11.63
C TRP A 105 1.12 -9.16 -11.30
N GLN A 106 2.05 -8.81 -10.41
CA GLN A 106 3.05 -9.72 -9.88
C GLN A 106 2.48 -10.31 -8.57
N PRO A 107 2.02 -11.58 -8.56
CA PRO A 107 1.19 -12.14 -7.49
C PRO A 107 1.95 -12.54 -6.21
N GLU A 108 3.23 -12.19 -6.11
CA GLU A 108 4.03 -12.47 -4.92
C GLU A 108 3.87 -11.31 -3.96
N LYS A 109 2.94 -11.49 -3.00
CA LYS A 109 2.77 -10.76 -1.73
C LYS A 109 3.59 -9.47 -1.65
N LEU A 110 2.90 -8.33 -1.77
CA LEU A 110 3.47 -7.00 -1.58
C LEU A 110 4.01 -6.87 -0.14
N TYR A 111 5.26 -7.27 0.07
CA TYR A 111 6.03 -6.86 1.23
C TYR A 111 6.51 -5.45 0.94
N LEU A 112 5.88 -4.45 1.55
CA LEU A 112 6.42 -3.11 1.58
C LEU A 112 7.34 -3.01 2.80
N PRO A 113 8.67 -3.11 2.65
CA PRO A 113 9.58 -2.82 3.76
C PRO A 113 9.47 -1.33 4.06
N LEU A 114 8.67 -0.99 5.07
CA LEU A 114 8.61 0.37 5.57
C LEU A 114 9.74 0.54 6.59
N ILE A 115 10.80 1.27 6.23
CA ILE A 115 11.78 1.73 7.19
C ILE A 115 11.19 2.96 7.88
N VAL A 116 11.02 2.88 9.19
CA VAL A 116 10.91 4.06 10.06
C VAL A 116 12.19 4.08 10.89
N LYS A 117 12.93 5.20 10.82
CA LYS A 117 14.09 5.45 11.68
C LYS A 117 13.70 5.39 13.16
#